data_AF-A0A7C4B0L1-F1
#
_entry.id   AF-A0A7C4B0L1-F1
#
_cell.length_a   1.000
_cell.length_b   1.000
_cell.length_c   1.000
_cell.angle_alpha   90.00
_cell.angle_beta   90.00
_cell.angle_gamma   90.00
#
_symmetry.space_group_name_H-M   'P 1'
#
loop_
_entity.id
_entity.type
_entity.pdbx_description
1 polymer ?
#
loop_
_entity_poly.entity_id
_entity_poly.type
_entity_poly.pdbx_seq_one_letter_code
_entity_poly.pdbx_strand_id
1 'polypeptide(L)' 'MRRQLIDGLYVFNKSVGVSSAGFLNHIKKRFEVSKIGHGGTLDPFASGVLVVGVGR' A
#
# COMPACT_ATOMS: atom_id res chain seq x y z
N MET A 1 -12.65 -3.09 21.92
CA MET A 1 -12.07 -3.82 20.77
C MET A 1 -10.60 -3.42 20.65
N ARG A 2 -9.65 -4.37 20.68
CA ARG A 2 -8.24 -4.08 20.40
C ARG A 2 -8.13 -3.80 18.89
N ARG A 3 -7.73 -2.58 18.52
CA ARG A 3 -7.27 -2.28 17.15
C ARG A 3 -6.05 -3.18 16.93
N GLN A 4 -6.13 -4.12 15.99
CA GLN A 4 -4.94 -4.86 15.59
C GLN A 4 -3.93 -3.82 15.07
N LEU A 5 -2.73 -3.83 15.65
CA LEU A 5 -1.62 -3.03 15.15
C LEU A 5 -1.17 -3.68 13.84
N ILE A 6 -1.54 -3.05 12.71
CA ILE A 6 -1.11 -3.46 11.38
C ILE A 6 0.22 -2.77 11.12
N ASP A 7 1.31 -3.42 11.53
CA ASP A 7 2.68 -2.95 11.30
C ASP A 7 3.44 -4.02 10.50
N GLY A 8 4.24 -3.61 9.51
CA GLY A 8 5.12 -4.53 8.77
C GLY A 8 5.31 -4.21 7.29
N LEU A 9 5.97 -5.14 6.60
CA LEU A 9 6.16 -5.13 5.16
C LEU A 9 5.18 -6.10 4.50
N TYR A 10 4.46 -5.59 3.50
CA TYR A 10 3.45 -6.30 2.75
C TYR A 10 3.82 -6.30 1.28
N VAL A 11 3.49 -7.38 0.59
CA VAL A 11 3.71 -7.51 -0.85
C VAL A 11 2.36 -7.49 -1.54
N PHE A 12 2.14 -6.48 -2.37
CA PHE A 12 0.93 -6.36 -3.17
C PHE A 12 1.23 -6.57 -4.64
N ASN A 13 0.22 -7.03 -5.38
CA ASN A 13 0.22 -6.95 -6.84
C ASN A 13 -0.60 -5.72 -7.24
N LYS A 14 0.07 -4.63 -7.65
CA LYS A 14 -0.59 -3.40 -8.10
C LYS A 14 -1.22 -3.64 -9.47
N SER A 15 -2.52 -3.35 -9.60
CA SER A 15 -3.20 -3.38 -10.90
C SER A 15 -2.73 -2.24 -11.82
N VAL A 16 -2.94 -2.42 -13.13
CA VAL A 16 -2.85 -1.31 -14.10
C VAL A 16 -3.98 -0.29 -13.89
N GLY A 17 -3.78 0.94 -14.36
CA GLY A 17 -4.78 2.01 -14.32
C GLY A 17 -4.80 2.82 -13.02
N VAL A 18 -3.91 2.53 -12.06
CA VAL A 18 -3.79 3.28 -10.80
C VAL A 18 -2.33 3.62 -10.51
N SER A 19 -2.07 4.85 -10.05
CA SER A 19 -0.74 5.24 -9.59
C SER A 19 -0.37 4.51 -8.30
N SER A 20 0.92 4.37 -8.01
CA SER A 20 1.38 3.75 -6.75
C SER A 20 0.83 4.47 -5.52
N ALA A 21 0.79 5.82 -5.54
CA ALA A 21 0.17 6.61 -4.47
C ALA A 21 -1.35 6.42 -4.36
N GLY A 22 -2.06 6.34 -5.50
CA GLY A 22 -3.50 6.06 -5.53
C GLY A 22 -3.83 4.70 -4.93
N PHE A 23 -3.02 3.69 -5.24
CA PHE A 23 -3.13 2.35 -4.69
C PHE A 23 -2.91 2.35 -3.16
N LEU A 24 -1.86 3.01 -2.67
CA LEU A 24 -1.63 3.16 -1.23
C LEU A 24 -2.76 3.89 -0.52
N ASN A 25 -3.34 4.93 -1.12
CA ASN A 25 -4.47 5.66 -0.53
C ASN A 25 -5.71 4.76 -0.36
N HIS A 26 -5.94 3.83 -1.29
CA HIS A 26 -7.01 2.86 -1.18
C HIS A 26 -6.78 1.92 0.01
N ILE A 27 -5.56 1.37 0.14
CA ILE A 27 -5.15 0.52 1.27
C ILE A 27 -5.26 1.29 2.59
N LYS A 28 -4.77 2.54 2.63
CA LYS A 28 -4.77 3.40 3.81
C LYS A 28 -6.18 3.54 4.40
N LYS A 29 -7.16 3.82 3.53
CA LYS A 29 -8.57 3.98 3.90
C LYS A 29 -9.21 2.66 4.30
N ARG A 30 -8.93 1.59 3.55
CA ARG A 30 -9.53 0.25 3.77
C ARG A 30 -9.13 -0.36 5.11
N PHE A 31 -7.88 -0.16 5.53
CA PHE A 31 -7.31 -0.75 6.75
C PHE A 31 -7.17 0.27 7.90
N GLU A 32 -7.63 1.50 7.71
CA GLU A 32 -7.55 2.59 8.70
C GLU A 32 -6.14 2.77 9.29
N VAL A 33 -5.11 2.72 8.43
CA VAL A 33 -3.71 2.82 8.86
C VAL A 33 -3.22 4.28 8.84
N SER A 34 -2.44 4.67 9.83
CA SER A 34 -1.97 6.06 9.98
C SER A 34 -0.83 6.41 9.02
N LYS A 35 0.13 5.51 8.85
CA LYS A 35 1.34 5.68 8.03
C LYS A 35 1.54 4.47 7.09
N ILE A 36 1.84 4.77 5.83
CA ILE A 36 2.01 3.80 4.75
C ILE A 36 2.96 4.38 3.68
N GLY A 37 3.80 3.54 3.08
CA GLY A 37 4.72 3.91 2.00
C GLY A 37 5.07 2.71 1.11
N HIS A 38 5.71 2.94 -0.03
CA HIS A 38 6.14 1.88 -0.94
C HIS A 38 7.65 1.91 -1.20
N GLY A 39 8.25 0.75 -1.46
CA GLY A 39 9.68 0.59 -1.74
C GLY A 39 10.13 1.05 -3.12
N GLY A 40 9.20 1.39 -4.02
CA GLY A 40 9.48 1.90 -5.35
C GLY A 40 8.20 2.28 -6.09
N THR A 41 8.29 3.20 -7.05
CA THR A 41 7.14 3.65 -7.83
C THR A 41 6.96 2.76 -9.05
N LEU A 42 5.75 2.25 -9.23
CA LEU A 42 5.26 1.71 -10.49
C LEU A 42 4.38 2.77 -11.17
N ASP A 43 4.61 3.00 -12.46
CA ASP A 43 3.78 3.87 -13.29
C ASP A 43 2.32 3.37 -13.33
N PRO A 44 1.35 4.26 -13.65
CA PRO A 44 -0.05 3.87 -13.73
C PRO A 44 -0.33 2.70 -14.69
N PHE A 45 0.42 2.61 -15.79
CA PHE A 45 0.29 1.54 -16.77
C PHE A 45 1.02 0.24 -16.38
N ALA A 46 1.91 0.28 -15.38
CA ALA A 46 2.63 -0.89 -14.90
C ALA A 46 1.80 -1.69 -13.90
N SER A 47 1.91 -3.02 -13.92
CA SER A 47 1.40 -3.92 -12.90
C SER A 47 2.53 -4.71 -12.24
N GLY A 48 2.24 -5.38 -11.13
CA GLY A 48 3.17 -6.32 -10.51
C GLY A 48 3.49 -5.99 -9.06
N VAL A 49 4.62 -6.54 -8.62
CA VAL A 49 5.05 -6.53 -7.22
C VAL A 49 5.32 -5.11 -6.74
N LEU A 50 4.57 -4.68 -5.73
CA LEU A 50 4.78 -3.44 -4.99
C LEU A 50 4.98 -3.78 -3.50
N VAL A 51 6.18 -3.56 -3.01
CA VAL A 51 6.50 -3.72 -1.58
C VAL A 51 6.00 -2.49 -0.83
N VAL A 52 5.19 -2.71 0.21
CA VAL A 52 4.49 -1.67 0.97
C VAL A 52 4.83 -1.80 2.45
N GLY A 53 5.35 -0.73 3.04
CA GLY A 53 5.53 -0.60 4.48
C GLY A 53 4.31 0.04 5.13
N VAL A 54 3.82 -0.53 6.22
CA VAL A 54 2.71 -0.01 7.03
C VAL A 54 3.18 0.14 8.47
N GLY A 55 2.80 1.24 9.12
CA GLY A 55 3.14 1.48 10.52
C GLY A 55 4.35 2.37 10.72
N ARG A 56 5.30 1.93 11.55
CA ARG A 56 6.45 2.74 12.02
C ARG A 56 7.18 3.52 10.94
#